data_AF-I3S109-F1
#
_entry.id   AF-I3S109-F1
#
_cell.length_a   1.000
_cell.length_b   1.000
_cell.length_c   1.000
_cell.angle_alpha   90.00
_cell.angle_beta   90.00
_cell.angle_gamma   90.00
#
_symmetry.space_group_name_H-M   'P 1'
#
loop_
_entity.id
_entity.type
_entity.pdbx_description
1 polymer ?
#
loop_
_entity_poly.entity_id
_entity_poly.type
_entity_poly.pdbx_seq_one_letter_code
_entity_poly.pdbx_strand_id
1 'polypeptide(L)'
;MGKNIVPVKSVVYALSPFQQKIMPGLWKDLPTKIHHKVSENWISALLLVVPVVGTYSYAMHFVEQEKLHHRVLSSCEDRLDNLRVCCR
;
A
#
# COMPACT_ATOMS: atom_id res chain seq x y z
N MET A 1 -20.30 32.58 -8.33
CA MET A 1 -21.48 31.89 -7.75
C MET A 1 -22.75 32.62 -8.17
N GLY A 2 -23.07 32.63 -9.47
CA GLY A 2 -24.16 33.45 -10.04
C GLY A 2 -25.17 32.61 -10.83
N LYS A 3 -25.58 31.47 -10.28
CA LYS A 3 -26.66 30.64 -10.82
C LYS A 3 -27.90 30.85 -9.95
N ASN A 4 -29.09 30.81 -10.57
CA ASN A 4 -30.36 31.02 -9.88
C ASN A 4 -30.48 30.08 -8.67
N ILE A 5 -30.75 30.64 -7.49
CA ILE A 5 -30.89 29.88 -6.25
C ILE A 5 -32.35 29.46 -6.17
N VAL A 6 -32.60 28.15 -6.12
CA VAL A 6 -33.95 27.63 -5.89
C VAL A 6 -34.21 27.67 -4.38
N PRO A 7 -35.15 28.50 -3.88
CA PRO A 7 -35.43 28.56 -2.45
C PRO A 7 -36.07 27.26 -1.97
N VAL A 8 -35.52 26.70 -0.90
CA VAL A 8 -36.09 25.53 -0.21
C VAL A 8 -36.84 26.01 1.03
N LYS A 9 -38.05 25.50 1.25
CA LYS A 9 -38.84 25.80 2.45
C LYS A 9 -38.29 24.97 3.62
N SER A 10 -37.21 25.45 4.25
CA SER A 10 -36.62 24.84 5.43
C SER A 10 -36.44 25.87 6.57
N VAL A 11 -36.47 25.38 7.80
CA VAL A 11 -36.12 26.16 9.00
C VAL A 11 -34.81 25.62 9.53
N VAL A 12 -33.79 26.47 9.61
CA VAL A 12 -32.44 26.09 10.06
C VAL A 12 -32.15 26.78 11.37
N TYR A 13 -31.98 26.00 12.44
CA TYR A 13 -31.54 26.49 13.73
C TYR A 13 -30.01 26.35 13.81
N ALA A 14 -29.32 27.42 14.18
CA ALA A 14 -27.88 27.45 14.35
C ALA A 14 -27.51 28.08 15.70
N LEU A 15 -26.45 27.59 16.32
CA LEU A 15 -25.90 28.12 17.57
C LEU A 15 -24.64 28.95 17.27
N SER A 16 -24.40 30.02 18.05
CA SER A 16 -23.20 30.84 17.91
C SER A 16 -21.93 29.98 18.04
N PRO A 17 -20.91 30.19 17.17
CA PRO A 17 -19.67 29.40 17.18
C PRO A 17 -18.89 29.55 18.50
N PHE A 18 -19.09 30.65 19.25
CA PHE A 18 -18.44 30.89 20.53
C PHE A 18 -19.03 30.07 21.69
N GLN A 19 -20.22 29.49 21.52
CA GLN A 19 -20.84 28.61 22.50
C GLN A 19 -20.69 27.11 22.17
N GLN A 20 -20.14 26.80 20.99
CA GLN A 20 -19.88 25.44 20.58
C GLN A 20 -18.46 25.03 20.96
N LYS A 21 -18.28 23.77 21.35
CA LYS A 21 -16.94 23.21 21.53
C LYS A 21 -16.23 23.24 20.17
N ILE A 22 -15.01 23.78 20.12
CA ILE A 22 -14.29 24.04 18.86
C ILE A 22 -13.83 22.74 18.19
N MET A 23 -13.59 21.66 18.96
CA MET A 23 -13.09 20.37 18.44
C MET A 23 -13.68 19.11 19.11
N PRO A 24 -15.00 18.93 19.23
CA PRO A 24 -15.58 17.71 19.79
C PRO A 24 -15.49 16.52 18.83
N GLY A 25 -15.60 16.76 17.51
CA GLY A 25 -15.73 15.70 16.50
C GLY A 25 -14.43 15.03 16.07
N LEU A 26 -13.27 15.53 16.49
CA LEU A 26 -11.99 14.99 16.06
C LEU A 26 -11.56 13.76 16.89
N TRP A 27 -11.91 13.74 18.18
CA TRP A 27 -11.50 12.68 19.11
C TRP A 27 -12.63 11.73 19.51
N LYS A 28 -13.89 12.18 19.41
CA LYS A 28 -15.05 11.43 19.91
C LYS A 28 -15.41 10.21 19.05
N ASP A 29 -15.11 10.26 17.75
CA ASP A 29 -15.55 9.25 16.77
C ASP A 29 -14.40 8.69 15.92
N LEU A 30 -13.16 8.72 16.44
CA LEU A 30 -12.00 8.14 15.76
C LEU A 30 -12.20 6.67 15.33
N PRO A 31 -12.58 5.74 16.23
CA PRO A 31 -12.69 4.33 15.85
C PRO A 31 -13.75 4.10 14.77
N THR A 32 -14.91 4.76 14.89
CA THR A 32 -16.01 4.68 13.92
C THR A 32 -15.59 5.27 12.57
N LYS A 33 -14.93 6.43 12.56
CA LYS A 33 -14.45 7.07 11.32
C LYS A 33 -13.33 6.27 10.64
N ILE A 34 -12.47 5.59 11.41
CA ILE A 34 -11.45 4.68 10.87
C ILE A 34 -12.14 3.48 10.24
N HIS A 35 -13.10 2.85 10.92
CA HIS A 35 -13.82 1.70 10.38
C HIS A 35 -14.49 2.04 9.05
N HIS A 36 -15.21 3.17 8.97
CA HIS A 36 -15.83 3.62 7.72
C HIS A 36 -14.82 3.87 6.59
N LYS A 37 -13.70 4.56 6.88
CA LYS A 37 -12.67 4.82 5.87
C LYS A 37 -11.97 3.56 5.39
N VAL A 38 -11.74 2.60 6.28
CA VAL A 38 -11.12 1.33 5.92
C VAL A 38 -12.11 0.47 5.12
N SER A 39 -13.37 0.36 5.57
CA SER A 39 -14.38 -0.44 4.86
C SER A 39 -14.76 0.11 3.49
N GLU A 40 -14.69 1.43 3.30
CA GLU A 40 -15.04 2.06 2.01
C GLU A 40 -13.86 2.06 1.02
N ASN A 41 -12.61 2.12 1.51
CA ASN A 41 -11.44 2.29 0.65
C ASN A 41 -10.48 1.08 0.58
N TRP A 42 -10.73 -0.02 1.29
CA TRP A 42 -9.80 -1.16 1.31
C TRP A 42 -9.50 -1.72 -0.08
N ILE A 43 -10.50 -1.79 -0.97
CA ILE A 43 -10.31 -2.31 -2.34
C ILE A 43 -9.41 -1.38 -3.15
N SER A 44 -9.56 -0.06 -2.98
CA SER A 44 -8.73 0.95 -3.65
C SER A 44 -7.30 0.94 -3.11
N ALA A 45 -7.14 0.73 -1.81
CA ALA A 45 -5.83 0.57 -1.19
C ALA A 45 -5.13 -0.70 -1.70
N LEU A 46 -5.85 -1.82 -1.79
CA LEU A 46 -5.32 -3.07 -2.31
C LEU A 46 -4.85 -2.92 -3.77
N LEU A 47 -5.66 -2.26 -4.61
CA LEU A 47 -5.35 -2.07 -6.03
C LEU A 47 -4.08 -1.23 -6.25
N LEU A 48 -3.78 -0.29 -5.33
CA LEU A 48 -2.54 0.48 -5.37
C LEU A 48 -1.34 -0.26 -4.77
N VAL A 49 -1.52 -0.97 -3.66
CA VAL A 49 -0.40 -1.59 -2.92
C VAL A 49 0.03 -2.91 -3.55
N VAL A 50 -0.90 -3.70 -4.09
CA VAL A 50 -0.61 -5.04 -4.64
C VAL A 50 0.40 -5.01 -5.80
N PRO A 51 0.27 -4.13 -6.82
CA PRO A 51 1.25 -4.07 -7.89
C PRO A 51 2.65 -3.64 -7.43
N VAL A 52 2.73 -2.74 -6.45
CA VAL A 52 4.01 -2.25 -5.91
C VAL A 52 4.72 -3.37 -5.15
N VAL A 53 4.01 -4.04 -4.24
CA VAL A 53 4.58 -5.16 -3.46
C VAL A 53 4.90 -6.34 -4.36
N GLY A 54 4.05 -6.65 -5.35
CA GLY A 54 4.24 -7.76 -6.28
C GLY A 54 5.43 -7.58 -7.22
N THR A 55 5.62 -6.38 -7.77
CA THR A 55 6.81 -6.09 -8.61
C THR A 55 8.08 -6.09 -7.81
N TYR A 56 8.05 -5.54 -6.59
CA TYR A 56 9.20 -5.55 -5.67
C TYR A 56 9.62 -6.97 -5.29
N SER A 57 8.67 -7.82 -4.86
CA SER A 57 8.97 -9.20 -4.46
C SER A 57 9.46 -10.03 -5.65
N TYR A 58 8.87 -9.86 -6.83
CA TYR A 58 9.32 -10.50 -8.06
C TYR A 58 10.76 -10.11 -8.40
N ALA A 59 11.08 -8.82 -8.44
CA ALA A 59 12.43 -8.35 -8.79
C ALA A 59 13.49 -8.88 -7.81
N MET A 60 13.20 -8.85 -6.51
CA MET A 60 14.09 -9.39 -5.48
C MET A 60 14.33 -10.88 -5.67
N HIS A 61 13.26 -11.65 -5.92
CA HIS A 61 13.37 -13.08 -6.17
C HIS A 61 14.20 -13.39 -7.41
N PHE A 62 14.01 -12.65 -8.51
CA PHE A 62 14.78 -12.84 -9.74
C PHE A 62 16.29 -12.63 -9.52
N VAL A 63 16.66 -11.53 -8.88
CA VAL A 63 18.06 -11.22 -8.57
C VAL A 63 18.69 -12.28 -7.68
N GLU A 64 17.92 -12.83 -6.73
CA GLU A 64 18.42 -13.88 -5.85
C GLU A 64 18.62 -15.21 -6.58
N GLN A 65 17.70 -15.58 -7.48
CA GLN A 65 17.87 -16.76 -8.34
C GLN A 65 19.11 -16.62 -9.23
N GLU A 66 19.33 -15.49 -9.87
CA GLU A 66 20.54 -15.26 -10.69
C GLU A 66 21.83 -15.44 -9.88
N LYS A 67 21.87 -14.87 -8.66
CA LYS A 67 23.02 -15.04 -7.75
C LYS A 67 23.27 -16.51 -7.42
N LEU A 68 22.22 -17.29 -7.17
CA LEU A 68 22.34 -18.72 -6.89
C LEU A 68 22.80 -19.49 -8.13
N HIS A 69 22.24 -19.20 -9.30
CA HIS A 69 22.62 -19.82 -10.56
C HIS A 69 24.10 -19.60 -10.90
N HIS A 70 24.63 -18.39 -10.72
CA HIS A 70 26.05 -18.11 -10.93
C HIS A 70 26.97 -18.84 -9.93
N ARG A 71 26.57 -18.94 -8.67
CA ARG A 71 27.33 -19.70 -7.65
C ARG A 71 27.39 -21.20 -7.97
N VAL A 72 26.27 -21.77 -8.44
CA VAL A 72 26.19 -23.19 -8.80
C VAL A 72 27.00 -23.50 -10.07
N LEU A 73 26.98 -22.62 -11.07
CA LEU A 73 27.76 -22.79 -12.30
C LEU A 73 29.27 -22.74 -12.04
N SER A 74 29.75 -21.75 -11.26
CA SER A 74 31.16 -21.69 -10.85
C SER A 74 31.58 -22.97 -10.11
N SER A 75 30.74 -23.47 -9.19
CA SER A 75 31.06 -24.69 -8.45
C SER A 75 31.07 -25.94 -9.33
N CYS A 76 30.29 -25.98 -10.42
CA CYS A 76 30.26 -27.09 -11.36
C CYS A 76 31.51 -27.08 -12.26
N GLU A 77 31.95 -25.89 -12.70
CA GLU A 77 33.20 -25.68 -13.43
C GLU A 77 34.41 -26.14 -12.58
N ASP A 78 34.50 -25.70 -11.32
CA ASP A 78 35.52 -26.14 -10.37
C ASP A 78 35.50 -27.68 -10.15
N ARG A 79 34.30 -28.28 -10.14
CA ARG A 79 34.16 -29.74 -9.99
C ARG A 79 34.60 -30.49 -11.24
N LEU A 80 34.37 -29.94 -12.43
CA LEU A 80 34.79 -30.50 -13.71
C LEU A 80 36.32 -30.40 -13.88
N ASP A 81 36.94 -29.31 -13.44
CA ASP A 81 38.41 -29.19 -13.42
C ASP A 81 39.04 -30.15 -12.41
N ASN A 82 38.42 -30.34 -11.23
CA ASN A 82 38.88 -31.34 -10.26
C ASN A 82 38.78 -32.78 -10.80
N LEU A 83 37.69 -33.11 -11.49
CA LEU A 83 37.51 -34.41 -12.16
C LEU A 83 38.49 -34.60 -13.34
N ARG A 84 38.81 -33.54 -14.09
CA ARG A 84 39.78 -33.58 -15.19
C ARG A 84 41.21 -33.77 -14.71
N VAL A 85 41.58 -33.22 -13.55
CA VAL A 85 42.89 -33.44 -12.91
C VAL A 85 43.00 -34.85 -12.31
N CYS A 86 41.91 -35.46 -11.83
CA CYS A 86 41.89 -36.84 -11.34
C CYS A 86 41.99 -37.92 -12.44
N CYS A 87 41.66 -37.59 -13.70
CA CYS A 87 41.73 -38.50 -14.85
C CYS A 87 43.03 -38.37 -15.68
N ARG A 88 44.05 -37.66 -15.19
CA ARG A 88 45.39 -37.56 -15.80
C ARG A 88 46.43 -38.19 -14.89
#